data_AF-A0A3P5Y954-F1
#
_entry.id   AF-A0A3P5Y954-F1
#
_cell.length_a   1.000
_cell.length_b   1.000
_cell.length_c   1.000
_cell.angle_alpha   90.00
_cell.angle_beta   90.00
_cell.angle_gamma   90.00
#
_symmetry.space_group_name_H-M   'P 1'
#
loop_
_entity.id
_entity.type
_entity.pdbx_description
1 polymer ?
#
loop_
_entity_poly.entity_id
_entity_poly.type
_entity_poly.pdbx_seq_one_letter_code
_entity_poly.pdbx_strand_id
1 'polypeptide(L)'
;MVKSSKQIEEDAVDYLKLALKKSKHINREISEGDREPIWDGHIYFYKNIKKQNIDLVERIPVQVKGKDEYYEENVGFSINRNNLEHYLTEGGVLYFVVYLKDDIPTVTYASLTPKVIKKVLLASDKKKKKIKNISIHMKLLPNNEDKLNFVFLNFIQKRKYQKGFAHIDWRSQESLFENLESFDGDLEFKFIGKDYLDILDYAISGELDLYYKPKGAMIPEPLIDDIANLKILPVVLVN
;
A
#
# COMPACT_ATOMS: atom_id res chain seq x y z
N MET A 1 -13.77 -24.80 21.07
CA MET A 1 -14.21 -25.42 19.79
C MET A 1 -13.33 -24.86 18.69
N VAL A 2 -12.88 -25.68 17.74
CA VAL A 2 -12.07 -25.22 16.60
C VAL A 2 -13.01 -24.56 15.58
N LYS A 3 -12.74 -23.31 15.18
CA LYS A 3 -13.56 -22.63 14.17
C LYS A 3 -13.35 -23.26 12.78
N SER A 4 -14.42 -23.35 11.98
CA SER A 4 -14.28 -23.78 10.58
C SER A 4 -13.61 -22.69 9.74
N SER A 5 -12.98 -23.05 8.62
CA SER A 5 -12.37 -22.05 7.72
C SER A 5 -13.39 -21.01 7.24
N LYS A 6 -14.64 -21.43 7.01
CA LYS A 6 -15.73 -20.53 6.60
C LYS A 6 -16.09 -19.56 7.72
N GLN A 7 -16.22 -20.06 8.96
CA GLN A 7 -16.49 -19.20 10.13
C GLN A 7 -15.37 -18.19 10.36
N ILE A 8 -14.10 -18.60 10.20
CA ILE A 8 -12.94 -17.70 10.32
C ILE A 8 -13.00 -16.59 9.27
N GLU A 9 -13.41 -16.91 8.04
CA GLU A 9 -13.53 -15.93 6.95
C GLU A 9 -14.67 -14.94 7.22
N GLU A 10 -15.85 -15.43 7.62
CA GLU A 10 -17.01 -14.61 7.97
C GLU A 10 -16.72 -13.69 9.16
N ASP A 11 -16.21 -14.24 10.28
CA ASP A 11 -15.83 -13.48 11.48
C ASP A 11 -14.81 -12.38 11.16
N ALA A 12 -13.83 -12.68 10.29
CA ALA A 12 -12.80 -11.73 9.88
C ALA A 12 -13.38 -10.58 9.05
N VAL A 13 -14.25 -10.87 8.09
CA VAL A 13 -14.91 -9.84 7.27
C VAL A 13 -15.79 -8.94 8.14
N ASP A 14 -16.57 -9.51 9.05
CA ASP A 14 -17.42 -8.76 9.97
C ASP A 14 -16.61 -7.82 10.86
N TYR A 15 -15.54 -8.33 11.47
CA TYR A 15 -14.70 -7.53 12.33
C TYR A 15 -13.93 -6.45 11.55
N LEU A 16 -13.45 -6.76 10.35
CA LEU A 16 -12.83 -5.77 9.47
C LEU A 16 -13.82 -4.65 9.12
N LYS A 17 -15.06 -4.98 8.73
CA LYS A 17 -16.11 -3.99 8.45
C LYS A 17 -16.33 -3.08 9.64
N LEU A 18 -16.35 -3.62 10.86
CA LEU A 18 -16.46 -2.85 12.10
C LEU A 18 -15.26 -1.93 12.32
N ALA A 19 -14.04 -2.45 12.20
CA ALA A 19 -12.81 -1.66 12.38
C ALA A 19 -12.73 -0.49 11.38
N LEU A 20 -13.14 -0.74 10.12
CA LEU A 20 -13.16 0.25 9.04
C LEU A 20 -14.26 1.32 9.21
N LYS A 21 -15.30 1.08 10.02
CA LYS A 21 -16.40 2.04 10.27
C LYS A 21 -15.92 3.38 10.84
N LYS A 22 -14.71 3.42 11.40
CA LYS A 22 -14.07 4.62 11.94
C LYS A 22 -13.81 5.70 10.87
N SER A 23 -13.67 5.33 9.61
CA SER A 23 -13.60 6.30 8.52
C SER A 23 -15.00 6.65 8.04
N LYS A 24 -15.38 7.92 8.15
CA LYS A 24 -16.65 8.43 7.60
C LYS A 24 -16.62 8.62 6.09
N HIS A 25 -15.45 8.49 5.46
CA HIS A 25 -15.23 8.75 4.04
C HIS A 25 -15.40 7.53 3.14
N ILE A 26 -15.65 6.34 3.69
CA ILE A 26 -15.65 5.10 2.92
C ILE A 26 -16.99 4.37 2.89
N ASN A 27 -17.28 3.70 1.78
CA ASN A 27 -18.23 2.58 1.72
C ASN A 27 -17.44 1.28 1.50
N ARG A 28 -17.83 0.22 2.20
CA ARG A 28 -17.11 -1.07 2.25
C ARG A 28 -17.97 -2.10 1.53
N GLU A 29 -17.55 -2.49 0.33
CA GLU A 29 -18.20 -3.53 -0.48
C GLU A 29 -17.32 -4.78 -0.42
N ILE A 30 -17.37 -5.46 0.72
CA ILE A 30 -16.58 -6.66 1.02
C ILE A 30 -17.57 -7.81 1.20
N SER A 31 -17.49 -8.80 0.31
CA SER A 31 -18.44 -9.90 0.25
C SER A 31 -17.99 -11.07 1.13
N GLU A 32 -18.96 -11.81 1.65
CA GLU A 32 -18.75 -13.13 2.25
C GLU A 32 -19.10 -14.18 1.20
N GLY A 33 -18.26 -15.22 1.05
CA GLY A 33 -18.59 -16.34 0.17
C GLY A 33 -18.20 -16.12 -1.29
N ASP A 34 -19.12 -15.63 -2.14
CA ASP A 34 -19.05 -15.79 -3.61
C ASP A 34 -18.02 -14.86 -4.27
N ARG A 35 -17.03 -15.46 -4.94
CA ARG A 35 -15.66 -14.93 -5.06
C ARG A 35 -15.42 -14.19 -6.38
N GLU A 36 -14.91 -12.96 -6.30
CA GLU A 36 -14.00 -12.51 -7.36
C GLU A 36 -12.77 -13.45 -7.33
N PRO A 37 -12.15 -13.80 -8.47
CA PRO A 37 -11.15 -14.88 -8.50
C PRO A 37 -9.93 -14.69 -7.57
N ILE A 38 -9.62 -13.44 -7.21
CA ILE A 38 -8.38 -13.07 -6.49
C ILE A 38 -8.63 -12.07 -5.35
N TRP A 39 -9.63 -11.20 -5.46
CA TRP A 39 -10.00 -10.17 -4.48
C TRP A 39 -11.24 -10.60 -3.67
N ASP A 40 -11.40 -10.05 -2.47
CA ASP A 40 -12.59 -10.30 -1.65
C ASP A 40 -13.59 -9.12 -1.72
N GLY A 41 -13.24 -8.05 -2.42
CA GLY A 41 -14.11 -6.91 -2.66
C GLY A 41 -13.36 -5.60 -2.87
N HIS A 42 -14.00 -4.50 -2.50
CA HIS A 42 -13.45 -3.16 -2.65
C HIS A 42 -13.96 -2.17 -1.59
N ILE A 43 -13.26 -1.05 -1.49
CA ILE A 43 -13.65 0.12 -0.71
C ILE A 43 -13.83 1.30 -1.68
N TYR A 44 -14.99 1.96 -1.63
CA TYR A 44 -15.17 3.26 -2.28
C TYR A 44 -14.74 4.36 -1.32
N PHE A 45 -13.78 5.18 -1.72
CA PHE A 45 -13.35 6.34 -0.95
C PHE A 45 -13.96 7.62 -1.53
N TYR A 46 -14.50 8.47 -0.67
CA TYR A 46 -15.16 9.72 -1.03
C TYR A 46 -14.46 10.92 -0.41
N LYS A 47 -14.35 12.02 -1.16
CA LYS A 47 -13.78 13.28 -0.63
C LYS A 47 -14.68 13.92 0.45
N ASN A 48 -15.98 13.60 0.46
CA ASN A 48 -16.96 14.14 1.41
C ASN A 48 -17.69 13.01 2.15
N ILE A 49 -17.98 13.21 3.44
CA ILE A 49 -18.70 12.28 4.31
C ILE A 49 -20.16 12.03 3.87
N LYS A 50 -20.74 12.88 3.03
CA LYS A 50 -22.06 12.65 2.41
C LYS A 50 -22.04 11.54 1.35
N LYS A 51 -20.84 11.17 0.85
CA LYS A 51 -20.61 10.05 -0.08
C LYS A 51 -21.49 10.07 -1.33
N GLN A 52 -21.65 11.25 -1.94
CA GLN A 52 -22.36 11.38 -3.20
C GLN A 52 -21.49 10.85 -4.35
N ASN A 53 -22.10 10.43 -5.46
CA ASN A 53 -21.35 9.91 -6.61
C ASN A 53 -20.32 10.93 -7.16
N ILE A 54 -20.64 12.22 -7.13
CA ILE A 54 -19.73 13.32 -7.53
C ILE A 54 -18.50 13.47 -6.60
N ASP A 55 -18.58 12.89 -5.41
CA ASP A 55 -17.54 12.88 -4.40
C ASP A 55 -16.68 11.61 -4.43
N LEU A 56 -17.01 10.64 -5.29
CA LEU A 56 -16.22 9.42 -5.42
C LEU A 56 -14.81 9.76 -5.91
N VAL A 57 -13.81 9.34 -5.15
CA VAL A 57 -12.39 9.54 -5.48
C VAL A 57 -11.82 8.30 -6.15
N GLU A 58 -12.07 7.12 -5.58
CA GLU A 58 -11.46 5.89 -6.07
C GLU A 58 -12.24 4.64 -5.62
N ARG A 59 -12.16 3.58 -6.44
CA ARG A 59 -12.51 2.20 -6.06
C ARG A 59 -11.22 1.46 -5.71
N ILE A 60 -10.99 1.25 -4.42
CA ILE A 60 -9.79 0.58 -3.90
C ILE A 60 -10.05 -0.93 -3.80
N PRO A 61 -9.33 -1.78 -4.55
CA PRO A 61 -9.46 -3.24 -4.40
C PRO A 61 -8.90 -3.68 -3.04
N VAL A 62 -9.56 -4.66 -2.42
CA VAL A 62 -9.14 -5.22 -1.13
C VAL A 62 -9.03 -6.73 -1.14
N GLN A 63 -8.14 -7.26 -0.30
CA GLN A 63 -8.08 -8.67 0.05
C GLN A 63 -8.17 -8.81 1.56
N VAL A 64 -8.89 -9.82 2.04
CA VAL A 64 -9.09 -10.12 3.45
C VAL A 64 -8.65 -11.56 3.74
N LYS A 65 -7.99 -11.76 4.87
CA LYS A 65 -7.73 -13.09 5.42
C LYS A 65 -8.03 -13.13 6.90
N GLY A 66 -8.74 -14.16 7.34
CA GLY A 66 -8.91 -14.49 8.75
C GLY A 66 -7.85 -15.48 9.23
N LYS A 67 -7.42 -15.34 10.48
CA LYS A 67 -6.49 -16.23 11.17
C LYS A 67 -6.98 -16.52 12.58
N ASP A 68 -7.12 -17.80 12.92
CA ASP A 68 -7.40 -18.25 14.29
C ASP A 68 -6.07 -18.42 15.07
N GLU A 69 -5.27 -17.35 15.05
CA GLU A 69 -3.92 -17.27 15.59
C GLU A 69 -3.78 -15.92 16.33
N TYR A 70 -2.82 -15.81 17.25
CA TYR A 70 -2.46 -14.53 17.86
C TYR A 70 -1.64 -13.69 16.86
N TYR A 71 -1.77 -12.36 16.93
CA TYR A 71 -0.91 -11.48 16.14
C TYR A 71 0.51 -11.46 16.70
N GLU A 72 1.51 -11.57 15.82
CA GLU A 72 2.93 -11.44 16.15
C GLU A 72 3.59 -10.39 15.24
N GLU A 73 4.05 -9.27 15.81
CA GLU A 73 4.50 -8.08 15.07
C GLU A 73 5.64 -8.33 14.08
N ASN A 74 6.54 -9.25 14.41
CA ASN A 74 7.74 -9.55 13.62
C ASN A 74 7.55 -10.71 12.63
N VAL A 75 6.34 -11.27 12.54
CA VAL A 75 6.03 -12.37 11.64
C VAL A 75 5.29 -11.84 10.42
N GLY A 76 5.96 -11.90 9.26
CA GLY A 76 5.34 -11.49 7.99
C GLY A 76 4.27 -12.48 7.52
N PHE A 77 3.27 -11.97 6.81
CA PHE A 77 2.20 -12.77 6.23
C PHE A 77 2.59 -13.31 4.85
N SER A 78 2.38 -14.60 4.65
CA SER A 78 2.74 -15.30 3.42
C SER A 78 1.68 -15.09 2.33
N ILE A 79 2.06 -14.45 1.22
CA ILE A 79 1.19 -14.21 0.06
C ILE A 79 1.70 -14.97 -1.16
N ASN A 80 0.80 -15.59 -1.91
CA ASN A 80 1.12 -16.28 -3.16
C ASN A 80 1.65 -15.28 -4.20
N ARG A 81 2.77 -15.61 -4.86
CA ARG A 81 3.38 -14.81 -5.93
C ARG A 81 2.37 -14.48 -7.04
N ASN A 82 1.59 -15.44 -7.51
CA ASN A 82 0.63 -15.21 -8.58
C ASN A 82 -0.39 -14.14 -8.16
N ASN A 83 -0.86 -14.17 -6.90
CA ASN A 83 -1.74 -13.13 -6.39
C ASN A 83 -1.05 -11.77 -6.39
N LEU A 84 0.22 -11.68 -5.97
CA LEU A 84 0.99 -10.43 -6.04
C LEU A 84 1.12 -9.93 -7.49
N GLU A 85 1.41 -10.80 -8.44
CA GLU A 85 1.49 -10.45 -9.86
C GLU A 85 0.14 -9.94 -10.39
N HIS A 86 -0.98 -10.55 -10.02
CA HIS A 86 -2.32 -10.05 -10.35
C HIS A 86 -2.68 -8.74 -9.64
N TYR A 87 -2.27 -8.55 -8.39
CA TYR A 87 -2.43 -7.27 -7.70
C TYR A 87 -1.64 -6.17 -8.40
N LEU A 88 -0.43 -6.48 -8.90
CA LEU A 88 0.39 -5.53 -9.65
C LEU A 88 -0.33 -5.07 -10.91
N THR A 89 -0.96 -5.97 -11.67
CA THR A 89 -1.67 -5.62 -12.91
C THR A 89 -2.88 -4.70 -12.65
N GLU A 90 -3.54 -4.81 -11.50
CA GLU A 90 -4.69 -3.95 -11.14
C GLU A 90 -4.29 -2.59 -10.51
N GLY A 91 -2.99 -2.35 -10.34
CA GLY A 91 -2.46 -1.14 -9.70
C GLY A 91 -2.35 -1.25 -8.18
N GLY A 92 -2.29 -2.46 -7.65
CA GLY A 92 -2.12 -2.75 -6.23
C GLY A 92 -3.40 -3.21 -5.52
N VAL A 93 -3.27 -3.50 -4.22
CA VAL A 93 -4.37 -3.91 -3.32
C VAL A 93 -4.12 -3.42 -1.89
N LEU A 94 -5.18 -3.13 -1.15
CA LEU A 94 -5.09 -3.09 0.33
C LEU A 94 -5.35 -4.49 0.88
N TYR A 95 -4.31 -5.10 1.43
CA TYR A 95 -4.37 -6.46 1.97
C TYR A 95 -4.58 -6.41 3.47
N PHE A 96 -5.63 -7.03 3.99
CA PHE A 96 -5.97 -7.08 5.40
C PHE A 96 -5.86 -8.50 5.95
N VAL A 97 -5.36 -8.61 7.18
CA VAL A 97 -5.36 -9.87 7.94
C VAL A 97 -5.99 -9.60 9.30
N VAL A 98 -6.96 -10.42 9.68
CA VAL A 98 -7.66 -10.34 10.96
C VAL A 98 -7.31 -11.55 11.80
N TYR A 99 -6.69 -11.31 12.96
CA TYR A 99 -6.30 -12.31 13.95
C TYR A 99 -7.40 -12.40 15.01
N LEU A 100 -8.09 -13.54 15.07
CA LEU A 100 -9.34 -13.73 15.81
C LEU A 100 -9.16 -14.39 17.18
N LYS A 101 -7.92 -14.74 17.56
CA LYS A 101 -7.64 -15.49 18.79
C LYS A 101 -7.55 -14.61 20.03
N ASP A 102 -7.24 -13.33 19.85
CA ASP A 102 -7.31 -12.32 20.92
C ASP A 102 -8.76 -12.09 21.37
N ASP A 103 -8.96 -11.72 22.65
CA ASP A 103 -10.28 -11.33 23.17
C ASP A 103 -10.90 -10.20 22.35
N ILE A 104 -10.05 -9.29 21.87
CA ILE A 104 -10.37 -8.24 20.92
C ILE A 104 -9.55 -8.53 19.66
N PRO A 105 -10.17 -8.95 18.54
CA PRO A 105 -9.43 -9.29 17.35
C PRO A 105 -8.52 -8.16 16.86
N THR A 106 -7.36 -8.55 16.32
CA THR A 106 -6.34 -7.62 15.81
C THR A 106 -6.44 -7.54 14.29
N VAL A 107 -6.57 -6.32 13.74
CA VAL A 107 -6.53 -6.09 12.29
C VAL A 107 -5.17 -5.53 11.90
N THR A 108 -4.52 -6.18 10.95
CA THR A 108 -3.32 -5.67 10.28
C THR A 108 -3.58 -5.44 8.81
N TYR A 109 -2.73 -4.64 8.17
CA TYR A 109 -2.83 -4.35 6.76
C TYR A 109 -1.45 -4.19 6.10
N ALA A 110 -1.41 -4.39 4.78
CA ALA A 110 -0.32 -3.99 3.91
C ALA A 110 -0.89 -3.18 2.75
N SER A 111 -0.30 -2.00 2.49
CA SER A 111 -0.56 -1.22 1.29
C SER A 111 0.32 -1.73 0.16
N LEU A 112 -0.17 -2.74 -0.56
CA LEU A 112 0.54 -3.36 -1.67
C LEU A 112 0.39 -2.52 -2.94
N THR A 113 1.07 -1.38 -2.99
CA THR A 113 1.16 -0.55 -4.20
C THR A 113 2.03 -1.24 -5.26
N PRO A 114 1.99 -0.82 -6.54
CA PRO A 114 2.84 -1.40 -7.57
C PRO A 114 4.33 -1.38 -7.22
N LYS A 115 4.83 -0.30 -6.59
CA LYS A 115 6.23 -0.23 -6.13
C LYS A 115 6.53 -1.32 -5.10
N VAL A 116 5.71 -1.42 -4.05
CA VAL A 116 5.89 -2.40 -2.98
C VAL A 116 5.89 -3.82 -3.54
N ILE A 117 4.94 -4.13 -4.43
CA ILE A 117 4.85 -5.45 -5.06
C ILE A 117 6.09 -5.75 -5.91
N LYS A 118 6.52 -4.81 -6.77
CA LYS A 118 7.73 -5.00 -7.58
C LYS A 118 8.97 -5.26 -6.71
N LYS A 119 9.15 -4.49 -5.64
CA LYS A 119 10.27 -4.67 -4.72
C LYS A 119 10.29 -6.06 -4.08
N VAL A 120 9.15 -6.54 -3.58
CA VAL A 120 9.11 -7.87 -2.94
C VAL A 120 9.30 -9.00 -3.94
N LEU A 121 8.80 -8.86 -5.18
CA LEU A 121 9.05 -9.80 -6.27
C LEU A 121 10.54 -9.85 -6.62
N LEU A 122 11.17 -8.71 -6.87
CA LEU A 122 12.60 -8.60 -7.16
C LEU A 122 13.48 -9.16 -6.03
N ALA A 123 13.17 -8.80 -4.78
CA ALA A 123 13.87 -9.32 -3.61
C ALA A 123 13.72 -10.84 -3.47
N SER A 124 12.53 -11.38 -3.81
CA SER A 124 12.31 -12.82 -3.82
C SER A 124 13.14 -13.52 -4.91
N ASP A 125 13.22 -12.95 -6.12
CA ASP A 125 13.99 -13.54 -7.23
C ASP A 125 15.50 -13.50 -6.99
N LYS A 126 16.00 -12.49 -6.26
CA LYS A 126 17.40 -12.46 -5.79
C LYS A 126 17.72 -13.61 -4.83
N LYS A 127 16.75 -14.03 -3.99
CA LYS A 127 16.93 -15.16 -3.05
C LYS A 127 16.81 -16.51 -3.76
N LYS A 128 15.74 -16.69 -4.55
CA LYS A 128 15.48 -17.88 -5.36
C LYS A 128 14.45 -17.52 -6.43
N LYS A 129 14.74 -17.89 -7.69
CA LYS A 129 13.80 -17.64 -8.78
C LYS A 129 12.45 -18.30 -8.51
N LYS A 130 11.36 -17.54 -8.72
CA LYS A 130 9.97 -18.04 -8.67
C LYS A 130 9.57 -18.67 -7.33
N ILE A 131 9.95 -18.06 -6.20
CA ILE A 131 9.39 -18.45 -4.89
C ILE A 131 7.86 -18.32 -4.92
N LYS A 132 7.15 -19.40 -4.57
CA LYS A 132 5.68 -19.47 -4.60
C LYS A 132 5.02 -18.52 -3.59
N ASN A 133 5.60 -18.38 -2.41
CA ASN A 133 5.03 -17.66 -1.28
C ASN A 133 6.04 -16.64 -0.75
N ILE A 134 5.65 -15.37 -0.76
CA ILE A 134 6.50 -14.25 -0.37
C ILE A 134 5.95 -13.70 0.96
N SER A 135 6.82 -13.58 1.95
CA SER A 135 6.46 -13.02 3.26
C SER A 135 6.42 -11.49 3.17
N ILE A 136 5.31 -10.91 3.61
CA ILE A 136 5.00 -9.48 3.58
C ILE A 136 4.83 -8.99 5.01
N HIS A 137 5.53 -7.91 5.36
CA HIS A 137 5.33 -7.28 6.65
C HIS A 137 3.96 -6.58 6.72
N MET A 138 3.23 -6.79 7.82
CA MET A 138 1.89 -6.27 8.05
C MET A 138 1.93 -5.21 9.15
N LYS A 139 1.38 -4.02 8.88
CA LYS A 139 1.25 -2.93 9.86
C LYS A 139 -0.07 -3.08 10.64
N LEU A 140 -0.11 -2.70 11.92
CA LEU A 140 -1.38 -2.58 12.65
C LEU A 140 -2.31 -1.55 11.98
N LEU A 141 -3.59 -1.88 11.82
CA LEU A 141 -4.56 -0.95 11.27
C LEU A 141 -4.74 0.25 12.22
N PRO A 142 -4.64 1.50 11.73
CA PRO A 142 -4.83 2.65 12.59
C PRO A 142 -6.21 2.68 13.24
N ASN A 143 -6.23 3.05 14.52
CA ASN A 143 -7.46 3.05 15.33
C ASN A 143 -8.17 4.42 15.40
N ASN A 144 -7.64 5.45 14.74
CA ASN A 144 -8.22 6.79 14.63
C ASN A 144 -8.53 7.14 13.18
N GLU A 145 -9.53 8.01 12.99
CA GLU A 145 -10.06 8.34 11.67
C GLU A 145 -9.02 8.98 10.75
N ASP A 146 -8.21 9.93 11.24
CA ASP A 146 -7.23 10.66 10.42
C ASP A 146 -6.14 9.74 9.86
N LYS A 147 -5.52 8.92 10.72
CA LYS A 147 -4.50 7.96 10.28
C LYS A 147 -5.09 6.87 9.38
N LEU A 148 -6.33 6.44 9.62
CA LEU A 148 -7.00 5.48 8.75
C LEU A 148 -7.30 6.09 7.37
N ASN A 149 -7.80 7.32 7.33
CA ASN A 149 -8.00 8.06 6.07
C ASN A 149 -6.68 8.27 5.32
N PHE A 150 -5.60 8.56 6.05
CA PHE A 150 -4.27 8.66 5.47
C PHE A 150 -3.82 7.38 4.77
N VAL A 151 -4.10 6.19 5.33
CA VAL A 151 -3.80 4.90 4.66
C VAL A 151 -4.47 4.83 3.29
N PHE A 152 -5.76 5.13 3.21
CA PHE A 152 -6.49 5.11 1.94
C PHE A 152 -5.98 6.14 0.95
N LEU A 153 -5.84 7.39 1.40
CA LEU A 153 -5.39 8.50 0.57
C LEU A 153 -3.99 8.24 0.03
N ASN A 154 -3.06 7.81 0.88
CA ASN A 154 -1.69 7.48 0.50
C ASN A 154 -1.67 6.34 -0.55
N PHE A 155 -2.47 5.28 -0.34
CA PHE A 155 -2.61 4.22 -1.33
C PHE A 155 -3.16 4.73 -2.67
N ILE A 156 -4.23 5.54 -2.65
CA ILE A 156 -4.82 6.15 -3.86
C ILE A 156 -3.78 6.98 -4.62
N GLN A 157 -3.05 7.84 -3.90
CA GLN A 157 -2.03 8.69 -4.51
C GLN A 157 -0.92 7.88 -5.17
N LYS A 158 -0.37 6.90 -4.44
CA LYS A 158 0.69 6.03 -4.99
C LYS A 158 0.18 5.24 -6.19
N ARG A 159 -1.01 4.63 -6.08
CA ARG A 159 -1.66 3.90 -7.18
C ARG A 159 -1.82 4.78 -8.42
N LYS A 160 -2.26 6.02 -8.28
CA LYS A 160 -2.44 6.98 -9.39
C LYS A 160 -1.17 7.15 -10.24
N TYR A 161 -0.01 7.30 -9.59
CA TYR A 161 1.25 7.55 -10.30
C TYR A 161 2.02 6.27 -10.66
N GLN A 162 1.68 5.13 -10.06
CA GLN A 162 2.42 3.88 -10.23
C GLN A 162 1.72 2.86 -11.14
N LYS A 163 0.38 2.87 -11.22
CA LYS A 163 -0.39 1.87 -11.97
C LYS A 163 0.01 1.80 -13.45
N GLY A 164 0.22 2.95 -14.09
CA GLY A 164 0.62 3.03 -15.50
C GLY A 164 1.96 2.36 -15.82
N PHE A 165 2.78 2.10 -14.80
CA PHE A 165 4.11 1.50 -14.94
C PHE A 165 4.15 0.04 -14.43
N ALA A 166 3.01 -0.59 -14.16
CA ALA A 166 2.95 -1.95 -13.61
C ALA A 166 3.70 -2.98 -14.47
N HIS A 167 3.64 -2.83 -15.80
CA HIS A 167 4.19 -3.78 -16.78
C HIS A 167 5.59 -3.42 -17.30
N ILE A 168 6.21 -2.35 -16.79
CA ILE A 168 7.52 -1.88 -17.24
C ILE A 168 8.53 -2.10 -16.11
N ASP A 169 9.78 -2.40 -16.44
CA ASP A 169 10.85 -2.44 -15.45
C ASP A 169 11.16 -1.02 -14.95
N TRP A 170 11.16 -0.87 -13.63
CA TRP A 170 11.40 0.43 -13.00
C TRP A 170 12.89 0.64 -12.83
N ARG A 171 13.36 1.82 -13.23
CA ARG A 171 14.77 2.19 -13.08
C ARG A 171 15.13 2.33 -11.61
N SER A 172 16.38 1.99 -11.33
CA SER A 172 17.00 2.22 -10.03
C SER A 172 17.64 3.60 -9.99
N GLN A 173 17.83 4.15 -8.79
CA GLN A 173 18.57 5.41 -8.62
C GLN A 173 20.00 5.27 -9.15
N GLU A 174 20.66 4.17 -8.83
CA GLU A 174 22.01 3.87 -9.31
C GLU A 174 22.06 3.86 -10.83
N SER A 175 21.15 3.14 -11.49
CA SER A 175 21.09 3.08 -12.96
C SER A 175 20.81 4.44 -13.61
N LEU A 176 20.11 5.33 -12.90
CA LEU A 176 19.81 6.69 -13.38
C LEU A 176 21.04 7.60 -13.28
N PHE A 177 21.88 7.42 -12.26
CA PHE A 177 23.04 8.27 -11.99
C PHE A 177 24.38 7.70 -12.49
N GLU A 178 24.40 6.45 -12.99
CA GLU A 178 25.58 5.81 -13.57
C GLU A 178 26.23 6.65 -14.69
N ASN A 179 25.46 7.48 -15.38
CA ASN A 179 25.97 8.44 -16.35
C ASN A 179 25.34 9.83 -16.14
N LEU A 180 25.93 10.63 -15.25
CA LEU A 180 25.49 11.99 -14.93
C LEU A 180 25.37 12.91 -16.16
N GLU A 181 26.16 12.69 -17.21
CA GLU A 181 26.05 13.45 -18.46
C GLU A 181 24.76 13.13 -19.24
N SER A 182 24.13 11.98 -18.97
CA SER A 182 22.85 11.56 -19.55
C SER A 182 21.62 11.91 -18.71
N PHE A 183 21.84 12.49 -17.52
CA PHE A 183 20.74 12.95 -16.67
C PHE A 183 20.13 14.22 -17.29
N ASP A 184 19.01 14.05 -18.00
CA ASP A 184 18.27 15.14 -18.63
C ASP A 184 16.80 15.07 -18.20
N GLY A 185 16.51 15.61 -17.01
CA GLY A 185 15.18 15.59 -16.43
C GLY A 185 15.11 16.11 -14.99
N ASP A 186 13.92 15.98 -14.39
CA ASP A 186 13.63 16.42 -13.02
C ASP A 186 13.40 15.23 -12.10
N LEU A 187 13.76 15.40 -10.81
CA LEU A 187 13.35 14.50 -9.74
C LEU A 187 12.11 15.06 -9.05
N GLU A 188 11.08 14.25 -8.90
CA GLU A 188 9.81 14.66 -8.31
C GLU A 188 9.44 13.80 -7.11
N PHE A 189 8.86 14.43 -6.09
CA PHE A 189 8.19 13.77 -4.98
C PHE A 189 6.68 13.97 -5.10
N LYS A 190 5.91 12.92 -4.77
CA LYS A 190 4.44 12.98 -4.70
C LYS A 190 4.01 12.55 -3.30
N PHE A 191 3.43 13.46 -2.53
CA PHE A 191 2.96 13.23 -1.16
C PHE A 191 1.64 13.96 -0.89
N ILE A 192 0.95 13.59 0.17
CA ILE A 192 -0.31 14.22 0.59
C ILE A 192 0.00 15.11 1.78
N GLY A 193 -0.21 16.41 1.63
CA GLY A 193 0.06 17.38 2.67
C GLY A 193 -0.80 18.62 2.51
N LYS A 194 -1.00 19.33 3.62
CA LYS A 194 -1.50 20.71 3.63
C LYS A 194 -0.36 21.70 3.38
N ASP A 195 0.86 21.34 3.79
CA ASP A 195 2.07 22.15 3.68
C ASP A 195 3.20 21.34 3.00
N TYR A 196 4.18 22.03 2.41
CA TYR A 196 5.36 21.38 1.86
C TYR A 196 6.19 20.65 2.93
N LEU A 197 6.12 21.06 4.20
CA LEU A 197 6.81 20.43 5.32
C LEU A 197 6.28 19.03 5.65
N ASP A 198 5.06 18.67 5.23
CA ASP A 198 4.51 17.32 5.41
C ASP A 198 5.34 16.25 4.66
N ILE A 199 6.17 16.68 3.70
CA ILE A 199 7.15 15.81 3.05
C ILE A 199 8.14 15.17 4.05
N LEU A 200 8.44 15.86 5.15
CA LEU A 200 9.36 15.37 6.18
C LEU A 200 8.76 14.17 6.91
N ASP A 201 7.47 14.19 7.22
CA ASP A 201 6.75 13.07 7.84
C ASP A 201 6.72 11.84 6.92
N TYR A 202 6.51 12.06 5.63
CA TYR A 202 6.59 11.02 4.61
C TYR A 202 7.99 10.41 4.52
N ALA A 203 9.01 11.25 4.59
CA ALA A 203 10.38 10.80 4.52
C ALA A 203 10.78 9.99 5.76
N ILE A 204 10.42 10.45 6.96
CA ILE A 204 10.67 9.77 8.23
C ILE A 204 9.92 8.43 8.29
N SER A 205 8.69 8.38 7.78
CA SER A 205 7.88 7.16 7.76
C SER A 205 8.27 6.16 6.68
N GLY A 206 9.21 6.50 5.79
CA GLY A 206 9.60 5.67 4.65
C GLY A 206 8.50 5.55 3.59
N GLU A 207 7.52 6.47 3.59
CA GLU A 207 6.41 6.47 2.65
C GLU A 207 6.68 7.38 1.43
N LEU A 208 7.78 8.13 1.43
CA LEU A 208 8.14 9.03 0.33
C LEU A 208 8.69 8.25 -0.88
N ASP A 209 8.02 8.40 -2.02
CA ASP A 209 8.45 7.82 -3.30
C ASP A 209 9.09 8.87 -4.19
N LEU A 210 10.22 8.50 -4.80
CA LEU A 210 10.96 9.30 -5.77
C LEU A 210 10.54 8.92 -7.20
N TYR A 211 10.35 9.93 -8.03
CA TYR A 211 10.03 9.79 -9.44
C TYR A 211 11.04 10.56 -10.28
N TYR A 212 11.32 10.07 -11.48
CA TYR A 212 12.15 10.75 -12.48
C TYR A 212 11.29 11.18 -13.66
N LYS A 213 11.45 12.43 -14.09
CA LYS A 213 10.77 12.97 -15.26
C LYS A 213 11.81 13.34 -16.32
N PRO A 214 12.06 12.47 -17.31
CA PRO A 214 12.91 12.82 -18.43
C PRO A 214 12.41 14.10 -19.11
N LYS A 215 13.33 14.90 -19.66
CA LYS A 215 12.99 16.10 -20.41
C LYS A 215 12.09 15.75 -21.59
N GLY A 216 11.00 16.50 -21.75
CA GLY A 216 9.98 16.25 -22.76
C GLY A 216 8.98 15.14 -22.41
N ALA A 217 9.18 14.39 -21.32
CA ALA A 217 8.19 13.42 -20.87
C ALA A 217 6.98 14.12 -20.22
N MET A 218 5.78 13.60 -20.50
CA MET A 218 4.55 14.12 -19.90
C MET A 218 4.35 13.65 -18.46
N ILE A 219 4.77 12.43 -18.15
CA ILE A 219 4.49 11.75 -16.88
C ILE A 219 5.83 11.32 -16.24
N PRO A 220 6.05 11.62 -14.95
CA PRO A 220 7.22 11.13 -14.23
C PRO A 220 7.10 9.61 -13.98
N GLU A 221 8.18 8.87 -14.19
CA GLU A 221 8.25 7.44 -13.90
C GLU A 221 8.70 7.19 -12.46
N PRO A 222 8.11 6.24 -11.73
CA PRO A 222 8.53 5.91 -10.38
C PRO A 222 9.86 5.15 -10.38
N LEU A 223 10.74 5.47 -9.43
CA LEU A 223 11.98 4.72 -9.20
C LEU A 223 11.74 3.56 -8.23
N ILE A 224 12.44 2.44 -8.46
CA ILE A 224 12.22 1.21 -7.70
C ILE A 224 12.76 1.27 -6.27
N ASP A 225 13.87 1.97 -6.07
CA ASP A 225 14.54 2.02 -4.77
C ASP A 225 13.85 2.98 -3.81
N ASP A 226 14.06 2.72 -2.51
CA ASP A 226 13.70 3.69 -1.49
C ASP A 226 14.70 4.84 -1.48
N ILE A 227 14.30 5.95 -0.90
CA ILE A 227 15.23 7.04 -0.61
C ILE A 227 16.10 6.58 0.57
N ALA A 228 17.26 6.00 0.27
CA ALA A 228 18.19 5.55 1.29
C ALA A 228 18.93 6.74 1.91
N ASN A 229 19.21 6.66 3.22
CA ASN A 229 20.10 7.58 3.94
C ASN A 229 19.70 9.07 3.88
N LEU A 230 18.40 9.39 3.77
CA LEU A 230 17.96 10.78 3.84
C LEU A 230 18.36 11.38 5.20
N LYS A 231 19.27 12.35 5.18
CA LYS A 231 19.66 13.14 6.35
C LYS A 231 19.10 14.55 6.20
N ILE A 232 18.17 14.91 7.08
CA ILE A 232 17.65 16.27 7.19
C ILE A 232 18.51 16.99 8.22
N LEU A 233 19.38 17.90 7.77
CA LEU A 233 20.27 18.69 8.62
C LEU A 233 19.77 20.14 8.66
N PRO A 234 19.14 20.60 9.76
CA PRO A 234 18.74 21.99 9.88
C PRO A 234 19.98 22.86 10.01
N VAL A 235 20.16 23.82 9.11
CA VAL A 235 21.10 24.93 9.32
C VAL A 235 20.33 26.03 10.06
N VAL A 236 20.55 26.13 11.37
CA VAL A 236 20.02 27.25 12.15
C VAL A 236 20.78 28.49 11.72
N LEU A 237 20.09 29.45 11.13
CA LEU A 237 20.64 30.79 10.93
C LEU A 237 20.83 31.41 12.32
N VAL A 238 22.08 31.52 12.76
CA VAL A 238 22.43 32.32 13.92
C VAL A 238 22.33 33.78 13.45
N ASN A 239 21.34 34.51 13.96
CA ASN A 239 21.24 35.96 13.79
C ASN A 239 22.40 36.68 14.49
#